data_AF-A0A963JRY4-F1
#
_entry.id   AF-A0A963JRY4-F1
#
_cell.length_a   1.000
_cell.length_b   1.000
_cell.length_c   1.000
_cell.angle_alpha   90.00
_cell.angle_beta   90.00
_cell.angle_gamma   90.00
#
_symmetry.space_group_name_H-M   'P 1'
#
loop_
_entity.id
_entity.type
_entity.pdbx_description
1 polymer ?
#
loop_
_entity_poly.entity_id
_entity_poly.type
_entity_poly.pdbx_seq_one_letter_code
_entity_poly.pdbx_strand_id
1 'polypeptide(L)'
;EFWLENGFTLALDQSNIGIMETDWAENRAKIPQDIIRSTLGKVLDSLYSTGERDKFRTRMERASDGSTEIYVSHRGMIEVFNSSTKDSTVWQPRPADPELETEFLRRMMVKLGVSQEQAKAVASASAQRPPAARVATVGNVPVVQIDEG
;
A
#
# COMPACT_ATOMS: atom_id res chain seq x y z
N GLU A 1 3.05 -12.21 -11.24
CA GLU A 1 1.73 -12.19 -11.92
C GLU A 1 0.69 -11.31 -11.22
N PHE A 2 0.39 -11.51 -9.93
CA PHE A 2 -0.64 -10.75 -9.19
C PHE A 2 -0.63 -9.23 -9.46
N TRP A 3 0.52 -8.56 -9.34
CA TRP A 3 0.64 -7.12 -9.54
C TRP A 3 0.33 -6.70 -10.99
N LEU A 4 0.80 -7.47 -11.97
CA LEU A 4 0.51 -7.25 -13.40
C LEU A 4 -0.99 -7.37 -13.69
N GLU A 5 -1.66 -8.38 -13.13
CA GLU A 5 -3.12 -8.57 -13.26
C GLU A 5 -3.92 -7.44 -12.62
N ASN A 6 -3.36 -6.78 -11.59
CA ASN A 6 -3.97 -5.63 -10.92
C ASN A 6 -3.54 -4.28 -11.52
N GLY A 7 -2.90 -4.28 -12.70
CA GLY A 7 -2.57 -3.07 -13.46
C GLY A 7 -1.26 -2.38 -13.05
N PHE A 8 -0.41 -3.04 -12.26
CA PHE A 8 0.90 -2.53 -11.88
C PHE A 8 2.01 -3.23 -12.66
N THR A 9 3.00 -2.47 -13.14
CA THR A 9 4.28 -3.03 -13.59
C THR A 9 5.20 -3.26 -12.40
N LEU A 10 6.22 -4.11 -12.56
CA LEU A 10 7.24 -4.33 -11.54
C LEU A 10 8.50 -3.52 -11.85
N ALA A 11 8.93 -2.71 -10.89
CA ALA A 11 10.23 -2.04 -10.91
C ALA A 11 11.33 -2.94 -10.32
N LEU A 12 10.95 -3.85 -9.41
CA LEU A 12 11.85 -4.82 -8.78
C LEU A 12 11.14 -6.16 -8.63
N ASP A 13 11.83 -7.25 -9.00
CA ASP A 13 11.39 -8.62 -8.73
C ASP A 13 12.62 -9.45 -8.35
N GLN A 14 12.75 -9.74 -7.05
CA GLN A 14 13.86 -10.48 -6.45
C GLN A 14 13.32 -11.68 -5.68
N SER A 15 13.00 -12.74 -6.42
CA SER A 15 12.44 -13.98 -5.89
C SER A 15 13.34 -14.66 -4.85
N ASN A 16 14.67 -14.54 -4.99
CA ASN A 16 15.67 -15.13 -4.09
C ASN A 16 15.59 -14.58 -2.65
N ILE A 17 15.14 -13.35 -2.48
CA ILE A 17 14.96 -12.71 -1.16
C ILE A 17 13.49 -12.37 -0.87
N GLY A 18 12.56 -12.88 -1.68
CA GLY A 18 11.12 -12.71 -1.48
C GLY A 18 10.63 -11.26 -1.60
N ILE A 19 11.30 -10.41 -2.37
CA ILE A 19 10.95 -8.98 -2.51
C ILE A 19 10.44 -8.67 -3.91
N MET A 20 9.31 -7.97 -3.98
CA MET A 20 8.79 -7.37 -5.21
C MET A 20 8.43 -5.91 -4.96
N GLU A 21 8.63 -5.04 -5.94
CA GLU A 21 8.20 -3.65 -5.90
C GLU A 21 7.56 -3.25 -7.23
N THR A 22 6.40 -2.62 -7.17
CA THR A 22 5.76 -2.07 -8.37
C THR A 22 6.47 -0.81 -8.83
N ASP A 23 6.29 -0.45 -10.09
CA ASP A 23 6.54 0.93 -10.50
C ASP A 23 5.48 1.86 -9.91
N TRP A 24 5.74 3.17 -9.96
CA TRP A 24 4.72 4.18 -9.67
C TRP A 24 3.64 4.09 -10.73
N ALA A 25 2.43 3.70 -10.33
CA ALA A 25 1.27 3.73 -11.21
C ALA A 25 0.43 4.96 -10.87
N GLU A 26 0.18 5.83 -11.87
CA GLU A 26 -0.89 6.82 -11.75
C GLU A 26 -2.20 6.07 -11.58
N ASN A 27 -2.98 6.44 -10.56
CA ASN A 27 -4.27 5.81 -10.31
C ASN A 27 -5.27 6.23 -11.40
N ARG A 28 -5.15 5.63 -12.58
CA ARG A 28 -6.09 5.74 -13.70
C ARG A 28 -7.23 4.73 -13.58
N ALA A 29 -7.49 4.20 -12.37
CA ALA A 29 -8.70 3.45 -12.09
C ALA A 29 -9.89 4.41 -11.97
N LYS A 30 -10.27 5.05 -13.09
CA LYS A 30 -11.65 5.48 -13.28
C LYS A 30 -12.52 4.24 -13.34
N ILE A 31 -12.93 3.78 -12.17
CA ILE A 31 -14.32 3.54 -11.79
C ILE A 31 -15.17 2.94 -12.92
N PRO A 32 -15.44 1.62 -12.92
CA PRO A 32 -16.68 1.12 -13.49
C PRO A 32 -17.83 1.87 -12.80
N GLN A 33 -18.65 2.58 -13.57
CA GLN A 33 -19.75 3.44 -13.08
C GLN A 33 -20.81 2.71 -12.21
N ASP A 34 -20.68 1.40 -12.00
CA ASP A 34 -21.72 0.56 -11.43
C ASP A 34 -21.61 0.28 -9.91
N ILE A 35 -20.50 0.58 -9.23
CA ILE A 35 -20.34 0.27 -7.79
C ILE A 35 -20.73 1.45 -6.86
N ILE A 36 -20.92 2.66 -7.39
CA ILE A 36 -21.26 3.86 -6.59
C ILE A 36 -22.77 3.93 -6.23
N ARG A 37 -23.59 2.95 -6.64
CA ARG A 37 -24.98 2.84 -6.17
C ARG A 37 -25.05 2.04 -4.87
N SER A 38 -24.76 2.68 -3.73
CA SER A 38 -25.62 2.62 -2.52
C SER A 38 -24.97 3.03 -1.19
N THR A 39 -23.64 3.21 -1.08
CA THR A 39 -23.01 3.17 0.26
C THR A 39 -22.19 4.38 0.73
N LEU A 40 -21.96 5.44 -0.04
CA LEU A 40 -21.06 6.51 0.45
C LEU A 40 -21.61 7.92 0.32
N GLY A 41 -22.02 8.46 1.47
CA GLY A 41 -22.36 9.87 1.63
C GLY A 41 -21.14 10.78 1.58
N LYS A 42 -21.30 11.89 0.86
CA LYS A 42 -20.72 13.22 1.11
C LYS A 42 -19.20 13.40 1.18
N VAL A 43 -18.39 12.65 0.44
CA VAL A 43 -16.96 13.02 0.24
C VAL A 43 -16.46 12.64 -1.16
N LEU A 44 -17.04 13.15 -2.24
CA LEU A 44 -16.48 12.93 -3.60
C LEU A 44 -16.68 14.17 -4.48
N ASP A 45 -15.79 15.15 -4.33
CA ASP A 45 -15.66 16.29 -5.25
C ASP A 45 -14.19 16.41 -5.66
N SER A 46 -13.75 15.60 -6.64
CA SER A 46 -12.57 15.84 -7.51
C SER A 46 -12.23 14.56 -8.31
N LEU A 47 -12.95 14.32 -9.40
CA LEU A 47 -12.73 13.18 -10.29
C LEU A 47 -12.37 13.58 -11.72
N TYR A 48 -11.22 14.23 -11.94
CA TYR A 48 -10.59 14.29 -13.27
C TYR A 48 -9.06 14.30 -13.15
N SER A 49 -8.44 13.11 -13.29
CA SER A 49 -7.01 12.82 -13.02
C SER A 49 -6.68 13.01 -11.53
N THR A 50 -6.51 11.94 -10.76
CA THR A 50 -6.43 12.01 -9.28
C THR A 50 -5.21 12.76 -8.77
N GLY A 51 -4.25 13.13 -9.64
CA GLY A 51 -2.97 13.67 -9.20
C GLY A 51 -2.29 12.73 -8.21
N GLU A 52 -2.59 11.43 -8.20
CA GLU A 52 -2.02 10.49 -7.26
C GLU A 52 -1.30 9.35 -7.98
N ARG A 53 -0.16 8.96 -7.40
CA ARG A 53 0.60 7.79 -7.82
C ARG A 53 0.80 6.88 -6.63
N ASP A 54 0.64 5.60 -6.89
CA ASP A 54 0.76 4.56 -5.88
C ASP A 54 1.88 3.60 -6.27
N LYS A 55 2.65 3.18 -5.27
CA LYS A 55 3.70 2.17 -5.38
C LYS A 55 3.56 1.20 -4.23
N PHE A 56 3.64 -0.09 -4.52
CA PHE A 56 3.57 -1.15 -3.52
C PHE A 56 4.89 -1.90 -3.44
N ARG A 57 5.26 -2.28 -2.22
CA ARG A 57 6.34 -3.22 -1.95
C ARG A 57 5.77 -4.43 -1.25
N THR A 58 6.03 -5.61 -1.80
CA THR A 58 5.71 -6.90 -1.20
C THR A 58 7.00 -7.53 -0.68
N ARG A 59 6.96 -8.04 0.55
CA ARG A 59 8.03 -8.85 1.14
C ARG A 59 7.42 -10.16 1.64
N MET A 60 8.07 -11.26 1.34
CA MET A 60 7.66 -12.61 1.71
C MET A 60 8.77 -13.26 2.51
N GLU A 61 8.44 -13.78 3.69
CA GLU A 61 9.41 -14.41 4.59
C GLU A 61 8.93 -15.80 4.97
N ARG A 62 9.88 -16.73 5.07
CA ARG A 62 9.60 -18.09 5.51
C ARG A 62 9.69 -18.13 7.03
N ALA A 63 8.59 -18.45 7.69
CA ALA A 63 8.58 -18.70 9.13
C ALA A 63 9.15 -20.08 9.46
N SER A 64 9.57 -20.26 10.72
CA SER A 64 10.16 -21.51 11.22
C SER A 64 9.18 -22.68 11.24
N ASP A 65 7.88 -22.41 11.31
CA ASP A 65 6.79 -23.39 11.24
C ASP A 65 6.47 -23.85 9.80
N GLY A 66 7.21 -23.33 8.81
CA GLY A 66 7.03 -23.62 7.40
C GLY A 66 6.01 -22.73 6.69
N SER A 67 5.30 -21.85 7.43
CA SER A 67 4.39 -20.87 6.86
C SER A 67 5.13 -19.74 6.15
N THR A 68 4.43 -18.98 5.30
CA THR A 68 4.99 -17.80 4.63
C THR A 68 4.26 -16.56 5.11
N GLU A 69 5.01 -15.64 5.69
CA GLU A 69 4.50 -14.33 6.07
C GLU A 69 4.59 -13.39 4.87
N ILE A 70 3.48 -12.70 4.56
CA ILE A 70 3.38 -11.78 3.43
C ILE A 70 3.11 -10.39 3.97
N TYR A 71 3.98 -9.45 3.61
CA TYR A 71 3.89 -8.05 3.98
C TYR A 71 3.66 -7.23 2.72
N VAL A 72 2.65 -6.35 2.73
CA VAL A 72 2.39 -5.37 1.67
C VAL A 72 2.48 -3.99 2.29
N SER A 73 3.26 -3.11 1.68
CA SER A 73 3.40 -1.71 2.10
C SER A 73 3.19 -0.78 0.92
N HIS A 74 2.64 0.39 1.19
CA HIS A 74 2.25 1.38 0.21
C HIS A 74 3.05 2.67 0.36
N ARG A 75 3.44 3.26 -0.76
CA ARG A 75 3.90 4.64 -0.85
C ARG A 75 3.06 5.38 -1.87
N GLY A 76 2.61 6.57 -1.46
CA GLY A 76 1.86 7.47 -2.32
C GLY A 76 2.68 8.70 -2.71
N MET A 77 2.40 9.24 -3.88
CA MET A 77 2.70 10.63 -4.25
C MET A 77 1.43 11.35 -4.66
N ILE A 78 1.39 12.65 -4.42
CA ILE A 78 0.36 13.56 -4.89
C ILE A 78 0.98 14.68 -5.73
N GLU A 79 0.34 15.04 -6.83
CA GLU A 79 0.70 16.11 -7.71
C GLU A 79 0.12 17.41 -7.16
N VAL A 80 0.99 18.38 -6.88
CA VAL A 80 0.60 19.69 -6.35
C VAL A 80 1.16 20.80 -7.21
N PHE A 81 0.45 21.92 -7.30
CA PHE A 81 0.96 23.13 -7.93
C PHE A 81 2.11 23.72 -7.10
N ASN A 82 3.24 24.03 -7.73
CA ASN A 82 4.39 24.65 -7.08
C ASN A 82 4.50 26.16 -7.37
N SER A 83 3.55 26.75 -8.09
CA SER A 83 3.51 28.17 -8.42
C SER A 83 2.17 28.80 -8.02
N SER A 84 2.22 30.08 -7.65
CA SER A 84 1.01 30.87 -7.36
C SER A 84 0.12 31.07 -8.59
N THR A 85 0.71 30.97 -9.78
CA THR A 85 0.04 31.04 -11.10
C THR A 85 -0.55 29.71 -11.54
N LYS A 86 -0.28 28.60 -10.83
CA LYS A 86 -0.73 27.23 -11.16
C LYS A 86 -0.34 26.75 -12.57
N ASP A 87 0.81 27.22 -13.06
CA ASP A 87 1.36 26.87 -14.38
C ASP A 87 2.28 25.65 -14.37
N SER A 88 2.75 25.22 -13.20
CA SER A 88 3.53 23.99 -13.05
C SER A 88 3.14 23.16 -11.83
N THR A 89 3.34 21.85 -11.94
CA THR A 89 3.07 20.85 -10.91
C THR A 89 4.32 20.07 -10.56
N VAL A 90 4.36 19.55 -9.33
CA VAL A 90 5.39 18.65 -8.84
C VAL A 90 4.76 17.51 -8.04
N TRP A 91 5.38 16.33 -8.10
CA TRP A 91 5.00 15.20 -7.26
C TRP A 91 5.61 15.37 -5.88
N GLN A 92 4.78 15.37 -4.85
CA GLN A 92 5.18 15.38 -3.45
C GLN A 92 4.77 14.07 -2.78
N PRO A 93 5.56 13.53 -1.84
CA PRO A 93 5.15 12.38 -1.04
C PRO A 93 3.86 12.67 -0.29
N ARG A 94 2.93 11.72 -0.29
CA ARG A 94 1.74 11.73 0.58
C ARG A 94 1.85 10.61 1.63
N PRO A 95 1.11 10.69 2.74
CA PRO A 95 1.01 9.59 3.68
C PRO A 95 0.64 8.29 2.97
N ALA A 96 1.22 7.18 3.42
CA ALA A 96 0.78 5.85 3.02
C ALA A 96 -0.68 5.66 3.41
N ASP A 97 -1.39 4.88 2.61
CA ASP A 97 -2.79 4.50 2.81
C ASP A 97 -2.86 3.04 3.28
N PRO A 98 -3.10 2.78 4.58
CA PRO A 98 -3.18 1.42 5.11
C PRO A 98 -4.39 0.62 4.60
N GLU A 99 -5.45 1.28 4.12
CA GLU A 99 -6.61 0.59 3.54
C GLU A 99 -6.23 -0.03 2.19
N LEU A 100 -5.39 0.64 1.40
CA LEU A 100 -4.82 0.07 0.18
C LEU A 100 -3.90 -1.12 0.48
N GLU A 101 -3.07 -1.03 1.53
CA GLU A 101 -2.23 -2.15 1.96
C GLU A 101 -3.08 -3.37 2.35
N THR A 102 -4.12 -3.14 3.15
CA THR A 102 -5.06 -4.17 3.62
C THR A 102 -5.81 -4.82 2.45
N GLU A 103 -6.32 -4.02 1.51
CA GLU A 103 -7.07 -4.54 0.36
C GLU A 103 -6.19 -5.36 -0.58
N PHE A 104 -4.97 -4.89 -0.90
CA PHE A 104 -4.07 -5.64 -1.77
C PHE A 104 -3.51 -6.89 -1.10
N LEU A 105 -3.24 -6.85 0.20
CA LEU A 105 -2.89 -8.05 0.98
C LEU A 105 -4.02 -9.07 0.93
N ARG A 106 -5.28 -8.65 1.15
CA ARG A 106 -6.45 -9.52 1.08
C ARG A 106 -6.61 -10.16 -0.30
N ARG A 107 -6.51 -9.36 -1.38
CA ARG A 107 -6.57 -9.87 -2.76
C ARG A 107 -5.46 -10.86 -3.07
N MET A 108 -4.25 -10.59 -2.59
CA MET A 108 -3.11 -11.47 -2.76
C MET A 108 -3.34 -12.81 -2.06
N MET A 109 -3.79 -12.80 -0.81
CA MET A 109 -4.12 -14.03 -0.07
C MET A 109 -5.20 -14.86 -0.79
N VAL A 110 -6.25 -14.21 -1.30
CA VAL A 110 -7.30 -14.90 -2.07
C VAL A 110 -6.73 -15.51 -3.36
N LYS A 111 -5.87 -14.79 -4.10
CA LYS A 111 -5.19 -15.31 -5.30
C LYS A 111 -4.30 -16.52 -4.98
N LEU A 112 -3.73 -16.56 -3.78
CA LEU A 112 -2.92 -17.68 -3.28
C LEU A 112 -3.75 -18.84 -2.71
N GLY A 113 -5.09 -18.75 -2.73
CA GLY A 113 -6.00 -19.83 -2.35
C GLY A 113 -6.55 -19.77 -0.92
N VAL A 114 -6.28 -18.69 -0.17
CA VAL A 114 -6.88 -18.46 1.15
C VAL A 114 -8.35 -18.08 0.99
N SER A 115 -9.23 -18.56 1.89
CA SER A 115 -10.65 -18.18 1.85
C SER A 115 -10.84 -16.66 2.05
N GLN A 116 -11.94 -16.09 1.54
CA GLN A 116 -12.17 -14.64 1.71
C GLN A 116 -12.31 -14.25 3.18
N GLU A 117 -12.93 -15.10 3.99
CA GLU A 117 -13.13 -14.90 5.43
C GLU A 117 -11.79 -14.92 6.17
N GLN A 118 -10.94 -15.89 5.87
CA GLN A 118 -9.60 -16.00 6.44
C GLN A 118 -8.72 -14.83 6.01
N ALA A 119 -8.75 -14.47 4.72
CA ALA A 119 -8.00 -13.34 4.19
C ALA A 119 -8.42 -12.01 4.85
N LYS A 120 -9.72 -11.81 5.08
CA LYS A 120 -10.24 -10.64 5.79
C LYS A 120 -9.75 -10.59 7.24
N ALA A 121 -9.77 -11.72 7.95
CA ALA A 121 -9.33 -11.79 9.34
C ALA A 121 -7.84 -11.44 9.50
N VAL A 122 -6.98 -11.99 8.62
CA VAL A 122 -5.53 -11.75 8.64
C VAL A 122 -5.20 -10.30 8.28
N ALA A 123 -5.85 -9.74 7.25
CA ALA A 123 -5.58 -8.37 6.82
C ALA A 123 -5.93 -7.35 7.91
N SER A 124 -7.09 -7.52 8.58
CA SER A 124 -7.49 -6.67 9.71
C SER A 124 -6.54 -6.75 10.91
N ALA A 125 -6.02 -7.94 11.22
CA ALA A 125 -5.06 -8.12 12.31
C ALA A 125 -3.70 -7.47 11.99
N SER A 126 -3.32 -7.45 10.71
CA SER A 126 -2.06 -6.85 10.24
C SER A 126 -2.08 -5.32 10.35
N ALA A 127 -3.22 -4.68 10.06
CA ALA A 127 -3.41 -3.23 10.19
C ALA A 127 -3.33 -2.73 11.65
N GLN A 128 -3.52 -3.61 12.63
CA GLN A 128 -3.45 -3.29 14.06
C GLN A 128 -2.05 -3.49 14.66
N ARG A 129 -1.09 -4.02 13.91
CA ARG A 129 0.26 -4.27 14.43
C ARG A 129 1.01 -2.94 14.58
N PRO A 130 1.46 -2.56 15.78
CA PRO A 130 2.20 -1.32 15.98
C PRO A 130 3.49 -1.34 15.13
N PRO A 131 4.00 -0.16 14.73
CA PRO A 131 5.21 -0.09 13.92
C PRO A 131 6.37 -0.79 14.65
N ALA A 132 6.97 -1.77 13.98
CA ALA A 132 8.08 -2.55 14.54
C ALA A 132 9.30 -1.70 14.90
N ALA A 133 9.38 -0.46 14.39
CA ALA A 133 10.38 0.52 14.77
C ALA A 133 9.71 1.84 15.18
N ARG A 134 10.02 2.33 16.37
CA ARG A 134 9.63 3.66 16.86
C ARG A 134 10.86 4.51 17.13
N VAL A 135 10.77 5.81 16.84
CA VAL A 135 11.80 6.76 17.28
C VAL A 135 11.57 7.03 18.76
N ALA A 136 12.57 6.73 19.58
CA ALA A 136 12.60 7.02 21.01
C ALA A 136 13.72 8.02 21.31
N THR A 137 13.68 8.63 22.49
CA THR A 137 14.76 9.49 22.97
C THR A 137 15.36 8.87 24.22
N VAL A 138 16.65 8.51 24.18
CA VAL A 138 17.39 8.03 25.36
C VAL A 138 18.44 9.07 25.68
N GLY A 139 18.32 9.71 26.85
CA GLY A 139 19.26 10.75 27.27
C GLY A 139 19.37 11.93 26.29
N ASN A 140 18.25 12.38 25.73
CA ASN A 140 18.18 13.48 24.75
C ASN A 140 18.80 13.19 23.36
N VAL A 141 19.11 11.92 23.05
CA VAL A 141 19.56 11.46 21.73
C VAL A 141 18.44 10.68 21.04
N PRO A 142 18.08 11.00 19.78
CA PRO A 142 17.11 10.23 19.03
C PRO A 142 17.69 8.85 18.69
N VAL A 143 17.01 7.80 19.12
CA VAL A 143 17.36 6.40 18.84
C VAL A 143 16.19 5.72 18.15
N VAL A 144 16.48 4.78 17.25
CA VAL A 144 15.47 3.91 16.66
C VAL A 144 15.35 2.68 17.54
N GLN A 145 14.20 2.53 18.20
CA GLN A 145 13.88 1.34 18.97
C GLN A 145 13.12 0.38 18.06
N ILE A 146 13.67 -0.82 17.88
CA ILE A 146 13.03 -1.91 17.16
C ILE A 146 12.48 -2.87 18.21
N ASP A 147 11.19 -3.18 18.14
CA ASP A 147 10.61 -4.23 18.97
C ASP A 147 11.05 -5.57 18.35
N GLU A 148 11.99 -6.27 19.00
CA GLU A 148 12.31 -7.66 18.65
C GLU A 148 11.10 -8.52 19.04
N GLY A 149 10.49 -9.15 18.04
CA GLY A 149 9.38 -10.09 18.21
C GLY A 149 9.81 -11.45 18.73
#